data_AF-A0A1Q7KQ34-F1
#
_entry.id   AF-A0A1Q7KQ34-F1
#
_cell.length_a   1.000
_cell.length_b   1.000
_cell.length_c   1.000
_cell.angle_alpha   90.00
_cell.angle_beta   90.00
_cell.angle_gamma   90.00
#
_symmetry.space_group_name_H-M   'P 1'
#
loop_
_entity.id
_entity.type
_entity.pdbx_description
1 polymer ?
#
loop_
_entity_poly.entity_id
_entity_poly.type
_entity_poly.pdbx_seq_one_letter_code
_entity_poly.pdbx_strand_id
1 'polypeptide(L)'
;MRPPRGAVYVGNNNFQPDRNSDAVISKTALRNLAAANGQEQVYTCVPPGSGIRIGVDRDLDGFFDRTELDQGTNPADPASFPGAGSTTTTTTSTTTSTTVTTTTIPVVLISTRSFTLRDDNVAPVALSHRKISYHSATKLDAAANRIVVPPGGSSGDPRGAAGATLTVYNSNPAPGSPADDYVIALPSTGWTALGAGTVTGYLFRGTDPNGPISRITVKADSITIRGGRANWPYTLNEPSQGRVALRLKLGNATPWCADVPAKVGGNPPSTAHNDTQDKFFGQPKTPPPAACPVPK
;
A
#
# COMPACT_ATOMS: atom_id res chain seq x y z
N MET A 1 34.37 -7.21 -17.20
CA MET A 1 33.65 -6.18 -17.98
C MET A 1 32.77 -5.42 -17.00
N ARG A 2 32.91 -4.09 -16.87
CA ARG A 2 32.07 -3.30 -15.95
C ARG A 2 30.64 -3.28 -16.53
N PRO A 3 29.59 -3.53 -15.73
CA PRO A 3 28.22 -3.42 -16.23
C PRO A 3 27.94 -1.99 -16.72
N PRO A 4 27.08 -1.81 -17.75
CA PRO A 4 26.68 -0.50 -18.25
C PRO A 4 26.09 0.37 -17.12
N ARG A 5 26.32 1.69 -17.19
CA ARG A 5 25.73 2.65 -16.25
C ARG A 5 24.28 2.96 -16.62
N GLY A 6 23.44 3.12 -15.61
CA GLY A 6 22.06 3.55 -15.75
C GLY A 6 21.84 5.01 -15.34
N ALA A 7 20.76 5.62 -15.87
CA ALA A 7 20.25 6.90 -15.41
C ALA A 7 18.75 7.02 -15.69
N VAL A 8 18.04 7.76 -14.84
CA VAL A 8 16.60 8.03 -14.96
C VAL A 8 16.33 9.53 -15.10
N TYR A 9 15.38 9.90 -15.96
CA TYR A 9 14.95 11.29 -16.10
C TYR A 9 14.11 11.73 -14.89
N VAL A 10 14.48 12.83 -14.24
CA VAL A 10 13.82 13.36 -13.03
C VAL A 10 13.12 14.70 -13.24
N GLY A 11 12.95 15.14 -14.49
CA GLY A 11 12.38 16.45 -14.83
C GLY A 11 13.44 17.54 -15.04
N ASN A 12 13.02 18.73 -15.49
CA ASN A 12 13.88 19.90 -15.69
C ASN A 12 15.18 19.66 -16.50
N ASN A 13 15.15 18.78 -17.51
CA ASN A 13 16.35 18.38 -18.27
C ASN A 13 17.46 17.77 -17.40
N ASN A 14 17.10 17.09 -16.32
CA ASN A 14 18.02 16.48 -15.38
C ASN A 14 17.84 14.96 -15.28
N PHE A 15 18.92 14.26 -14.97
CA PHE A 15 18.97 12.80 -14.86
C PHE A 15 19.63 12.41 -13.55
N GLN A 16 19.04 11.45 -12.84
CA GLN A 16 19.66 10.83 -11.67
C GLN A 16 20.48 9.60 -12.13
N PRO A 17 21.80 9.57 -11.91
CA PRO A 17 22.61 8.38 -12.18
C PRO A 17 22.30 7.24 -11.20
N ASP A 18 22.63 6.02 -11.63
CA ASP A 18 22.51 4.74 -10.92
C ASP A 18 23.35 4.56 -9.64
N ARG A 19 23.86 5.64 -9.04
CA ARG A 19 24.53 5.61 -7.72
C ARG A 19 23.92 6.66 -6.78
N ASN A 20 23.56 6.27 -5.56
CA ASN A 20 22.87 7.14 -4.60
C ASN A 20 23.68 8.37 -4.19
N SER A 21 25.02 8.27 -4.18
CA SER A 21 25.92 9.39 -3.87
C SER A 21 26.20 10.31 -5.06
N ASP A 22 25.87 9.88 -6.29
CA ASP A 22 26.10 10.69 -7.48
C ASP A 22 25.01 11.78 -7.55
N ALA A 23 25.44 13.02 -7.70
CA ALA A 23 24.53 14.14 -7.89
C ALA A 23 23.76 13.99 -9.21
N VAL A 24 22.54 14.54 -9.23
CA VAL A 24 21.76 14.71 -10.45
C VAL A 24 22.60 15.44 -11.50
N ILE A 25 22.66 14.90 -12.70
CA ILE A 25 23.41 15.47 -13.83
C ILE A 25 22.47 16.13 -14.83
N SER A 26 22.91 17.24 -15.41
CA SER A 26 22.14 17.91 -16.47
C SER A 26 22.20 17.12 -17.77
N LYS A 27 21.18 17.26 -18.63
CA LYS A 27 21.13 16.67 -19.97
C LYS A 27 22.35 17.03 -20.82
N THR A 28 22.90 18.22 -20.64
CA THR A 28 24.12 18.67 -21.34
C THR A 28 25.34 17.92 -20.81
N ALA A 29 25.51 17.83 -19.49
CA ALA A 29 26.61 17.09 -18.89
C ALA A 29 26.55 15.59 -19.24
N LEU A 30 25.35 14.98 -19.19
CA LEU A 30 25.16 13.59 -19.60
C LEU A 30 25.61 13.38 -21.04
N ARG A 31 25.13 14.18 -22.00
CA ARG A 31 25.53 14.03 -23.41
C ARG A 31 27.02 14.21 -23.67
N ASN A 32 27.69 15.06 -22.90
CA ASN A 32 29.14 15.24 -23.04
C ASN A 32 29.93 13.97 -22.69
N LEU A 33 29.38 13.07 -21.86
CA LEU A 33 30.03 11.78 -21.55
C LEU A 33 30.14 10.88 -22.79
N ALA A 34 29.17 10.96 -23.72
CA ALA A 34 29.19 10.16 -24.95
C ALA A 34 30.35 10.49 -25.90
N ALA A 35 31.09 11.57 -25.66
CA ALA A 35 32.27 11.92 -26.45
C ALA A 35 33.48 11.00 -26.19
N ALA A 36 33.48 10.21 -25.11
CA ALA A 36 34.52 9.24 -24.83
C ALA A 36 34.19 7.88 -25.47
N ASN A 37 35.20 7.25 -26.10
CA ASN A 37 35.07 5.92 -26.71
C ASN A 37 34.58 4.88 -25.68
N GLY A 38 33.55 4.10 -26.03
CA GLY A 38 32.95 3.10 -25.13
C GLY A 38 31.95 3.67 -24.12
N GLN A 39 31.50 4.92 -24.28
CA GLN A 39 30.43 5.54 -23.49
C GLN A 39 29.19 5.85 -24.34
N GLU A 40 28.85 4.96 -25.27
CA GLU A 40 27.64 5.08 -26.08
C GLU A 40 26.40 5.15 -25.20
N GLN A 41 25.49 6.08 -25.54
CA GLN A 41 24.28 6.32 -24.75
C GLN A 41 23.05 5.83 -25.50
N VAL A 42 22.22 5.05 -24.82
CA VAL A 42 20.92 4.60 -25.31
C VAL A 42 19.84 5.26 -24.48
N TYR A 43 18.88 5.91 -25.16
CA TYR A 43 17.72 6.52 -24.52
C TYR A 43 16.49 5.67 -24.81
N THR A 44 15.85 5.18 -23.75
CA THR A 44 14.62 4.39 -23.84
C THR A 44 13.48 5.15 -23.19
N CYS A 45 12.43 5.44 -23.94
CA CYS A 45 11.20 5.96 -23.37
C CYS A 45 10.43 4.82 -22.69
N VAL A 46 10.03 5.02 -21.45
CA VAL A 46 9.27 4.05 -20.65
C VAL A 46 8.08 4.76 -20.00
N PRO A 47 7.01 4.04 -19.62
CA PRO A 47 5.90 4.64 -18.89
C PRO A 47 6.40 5.41 -17.65
N PRO A 48 5.80 6.58 -17.32
CA PRO A 48 6.16 7.33 -16.13
C PRO A 48 6.17 6.44 -14.88
N GLY A 49 7.24 6.53 -14.07
CA GLY A 49 7.45 5.69 -12.89
C GLY A 49 8.26 4.41 -13.13
N SER A 50 8.21 3.81 -14.34
CA SER A 50 9.00 2.60 -14.65
C SER A 50 10.49 2.88 -14.86
N GLY A 51 10.87 4.15 -15.04
CA GLY A 51 12.26 4.56 -15.27
C GLY A 51 13.20 4.28 -14.10
N ILE A 52 12.69 4.20 -12.87
CA ILE A 52 13.51 3.83 -11.70
C ILE A 52 13.95 2.37 -11.83
N ARG A 53 12.98 1.47 -12.03
CA ARG A 53 13.22 0.02 -12.20
C ARG A 53 14.13 -0.33 -13.37
N ILE A 54 14.00 0.44 -14.45
CA ILE A 54 14.71 0.15 -15.70
C ILE A 54 16.07 0.86 -15.73
N GLY A 55 16.18 1.99 -15.04
CA GLY A 55 17.28 2.93 -15.22
C GLY A 55 18.25 3.05 -14.05
N VAL A 56 17.85 2.82 -12.80
CA VAL A 56 18.74 3.06 -11.64
C VAL A 56 18.63 2.07 -10.48
N ASP A 57 17.49 1.41 -10.28
CA ASP A 57 17.23 0.54 -9.13
C ASP A 57 16.34 -0.62 -9.57
N ARG A 58 16.95 -1.75 -9.94
CA ARG A 58 16.32 -2.84 -10.68
C ARG A 58 15.30 -3.62 -9.87
N ASP A 59 15.48 -3.72 -8.57
CA ASP A 59 14.60 -4.47 -7.67
C ASP A 59 13.72 -3.59 -6.77
N LEU A 60 13.92 -2.27 -6.82
CA LEU A 60 13.13 -1.23 -6.14
C LEU A 60 13.28 -1.25 -4.62
N ASP A 61 14.47 -1.56 -4.12
CA ASP A 61 14.78 -1.56 -2.69
C ASP A 61 15.30 -0.21 -2.15
N GLY A 62 15.51 0.77 -3.05
CA GLY A 62 15.97 2.12 -2.72
C GLY A 62 17.49 2.31 -2.78
N PHE A 63 18.27 1.25 -2.99
CA PHE A 63 19.68 1.32 -3.33
C PHE A 63 19.83 1.20 -4.85
N PHE A 64 20.60 2.11 -5.43
CA PHE A 64 20.78 2.09 -6.86
C PHE A 64 21.81 1.04 -7.27
N ASP A 65 21.59 0.42 -8.43
CA ASP A 65 22.34 -0.73 -8.94
C ASP A 65 23.87 -0.54 -8.81
N ARG A 66 24.38 0.68 -9.05
CA ARG A 66 25.82 0.94 -8.96
C ARG A 66 26.31 1.04 -7.52
N THR A 67 25.52 1.58 -6.61
CA THR A 67 25.84 1.62 -5.17
C THR A 67 25.97 0.20 -4.64
N GLU A 68 25.04 -0.67 -4.99
CA GLU A 68 25.03 -2.07 -4.60
C GLU A 68 26.25 -2.82 -5.14
N LEU A 69 26.54 -2.66 -6.44
CA LEU A 69 27.75 -3.24 -7.04
C LEU A 69 29.04 -2.71 -6.41
N ASP A 70 29.09 -1.42 -6.05
CA ASP A 70 30.25 -0.82 -5.39
C ASP A 70 30.42 -1.33 -3.94
N GLN A 71 29.35 -1.85 -3.32
CA GLN A 71 29.35 -2.45 -1.98
C GLN A 71 29.32 -3.99 -2.00
N GLY A 72 29.37 -4.60 -3.18
CA GLY A 72 29.42 -6.05 -3.36
C GLY A 72 28.09 -6.77 -3.12
N THR A 73 26.96 -6.07 -3.24
CA THR A 73 25.61 -6.64 -3.12
C THR A 73 24.97 -6.85 -4.50
N ASN A 74 23.76 -7.42 -4.57
CA ASN A 74 23.14 -7.89 -5.81
C ASN A 74 21.93 -7.03 -6.24
N PRO A 75 22.05 -6.21 -7.30
CA PRO A 75 20.98 -5.32 -7.79
C PRO A 75 19.69 -5.96 -8.30
N ALA A 76 19.63 -7.28 -8.33
CA ALA A 76 18.43 -8.01 -8.76
C ALA A 76 17.72 -8.68 -7.58
N ASP A 77 18.27 -8.54 -6.38
CA ASP A 77 17.77 -9.14 -5.16
C ASP A 77 17.55 -8.03 -4.12
N PRO A 78 16.30 -7.62 -3.86
CA PRO A 78 15.98 -6.49 -2.98
C PRO A 78 16.30 -6.76 -1.50
N ALA A 79 16.81 -7.97 -1.18
CA ALA A 79 17.35 -8.32 0.13
C ALA A 79 18.89 -8.16 0.20
N SER A 80 19.55 -7.81 -0.91
CA SER A 80 20.99 -7.70 -1.06
C SER A 80 21.41 -6.25 -1.32
N PHE A 81 21.40 -5.44 -0.27
CA PHE A 81 21.74 -4.02 -0.33
C PHE A 81 22.87 -3.60 0.64
N PRO A 82 23.53 -2.46 0.40
CA PRO A 82 24.52 -1.87 1.30
C PRO A 82 24.05 -1.78 2.75
N GLY A 83 24.76 -2.47 3.66
CA GLY A 83 24.42 -2.49 5.09
C GLY A 83 23.49 -3.63 5.51
N ALA A 84 23.00 -4.47 4.59
CA ALA A 84 22.53 -5.79 4.92
C ALA A 84 23.70 -6.59 5.53
N GLY A 85 23.50 -7.15 6.73
CA GLY A 85 24.53 -7.90 7.45
C GLY A 85 25.20 -8.93 6.53
N SER A 86 26.51 -8.78 6.34
CA SER A 86 27.33 -9.51 5.37
C SER A 86 27.10 -11.02 5.39
N THR A 87 26.80 -11.61 4.23
CA THR A 87 27.35 -12.92 3.86
C THR A 87 27.53 -13.00 2.34
N THR A 88 28.79 -13.00 1.92
CA THR A 88 29.22 -13.22 0.54
C THR A 88 28.86 -14.63 0.05
N THR A 89 28.34 -14.67 -1.17
CA THR A 89 27.92 -15.74 -2.09
C THR A 89 28.59 -17.12 -1.97
N THR A 90 27.80 -18.21 -2.00
CA THR A 90 28.04 -19.39 -2.87
C THR A 90 26.73 -20.14 -3.14
N THR A 91 26.48 -20.38 -4.41
CA THR A 91 25.48 -21.25 -5.05
C THR A 91 25.20 -22.54 -4.26
N THR A 92 23.92 -22.82 -3.94
CA THR A 92 23.22 -24.12 -4.12
C THR A 92 21.82 -24.03 -3.53
N SER A 93 20.82 -24.42 -4.31
CA SER A 93 19.42 -24.54 -3.96
C SER A 93 19.21 -25.39 -2.71
N THR A 94 18.87 -24.78 -1.57
CA THR A 94 18.15 -25.49 -0.49
C THR A 94 17.36 -24.47 0.32
N THR A 95 16.06 -24.74 0.45
CA THR A 95 15.11 -24.01 1.29
C THR A 95 15.54 -24.07 2.76
N THR A 96 16.12 -22.98 3.27
CA THR A 96 16.31 -22.78 4.70
C THR A 96 15.70 -21.43 5.06
N SER A 97 14.60 -21.48 5.80
CA SER A 97 13.86 -20.34 6.30
C SER A 97 14.67 -19.69 7.44
N THR A 98 15.42 -18.64 7.13
CA THR A 98 16.05 -17.78 8.14
C THR A 98 15.19 -16.55 8.35
N THR A 99 14.58 -16.47 9.52
CA THR A 99 13.75 -15.35 9.96
C THR A 99 14.62 -14.10 10.12
N VAL A 100 14.52 -13.17 9.17
CA VAL A 100 15.14 -11.85 9.27
C VAL A 100 14.13 -10.91 9.93
N THR A 101 14.45 -10.41 11.11
CA THR A 101 13.63 -9.43 11.82
C THR A 101 13.87 -8.05 11.21
N THR A 102 13.21 -7.75 10.10
CA THR A 102 12.93 -6.36 9.71
C THR A 102 11.90 -5.79 10.68
N THR A 103 12.09 -4.57 11.17
CA THR A 103 11.09 -3.83 11.95
C THR A 103 9.94 -3.33 11.05
N THR A 104 9.50 -4.16 10.10
CA THR A 104 8.19 -4.03 9.45
C THR A 104 7.15 -4.48 10.47
N ILE A 105 6.24 -3.59 10.87
CA ILE A 105 5.10 -3.97 11.72
C ILE A 105 4.45 -5.21 11.09
N PRO A 106 4.29 -6.33 11.82
CA PRO A 106 3.67 -7.52 11.25
C PRO A 106 2.27 -7.13 10.79
N VAL A 107 1.88 -7.54 9.58
CA VAL A 107 0.57 -7.21 8.98
C VAL A 107 -0.04 -8.48 8.41
N VAL A 108 -1.34 -8.67 8.65
CA VAL A 108 -2.10 -9.77 8.05
C VAL A 108 -2.73 -9.28 6.75
N LEU A 109 -2.29 -9.82 5.62
CA LEU A 109 -2.84 -9.49 4.32
C LEU A 109 -4.15 -10.25 4.12
N ILE A 110 -5.25 -9.56 3.81
CA ILE A 110 -6.60 -10.15 3.72
C ILE A 110 -7.24 -9.90 2.37
N SER A 111 -8.05 -10.84 1.89
CA SER A 111 -8.82 -10.67 0.67
C SER A 111 -9.99 -9.71 0.86
N THR A 112 -10.50 -9.15 -0.23
CA THR A 112 -11.67 -8.28 -0.26
C THR A 112 -12.80 -8.92 -1.05
N ARG A 113 -14.01 -8.93 -0.49
CA ARG A 113 -15.23 -9.36 -1.22
C ARG A 113 -15.91 -8.20 -1.92
N SER A 114 -16.01 -7.06 -1.26
CA SER A 114 -16.58 -5.84 -1.84
C SER A 114 -15.99 -4.60 -1.19
N PHE A 115 -15.73 -3.56 -1.99
CA PHE A 115 -15.34 -2.26 -1.49
C PHE A 115 -16.02 -1.15 -2.30
N THR A 116 -16.58 -0.17 -1.61
CA THR A 116 -17.30 0.94 -2.22
C THR A 116 -17.02 2.21 -1.44
N LEU A 117 -16.60 3.23 -2.17
CA LEU A 117 -16.53 4.60 -1.72
C LEU A 117 -17.44 5.46 -2.60
N ARG A 118 -18.15 6.38 -1.95
CA ARG A 118 -18.88 7.47 -2.60
C ARG A 118 -18.50 8.75 -1.91
N ASP A 119 -18.46 9.80 -2.67
CA ASP A 119 -18.30 11.17 -2.21
C ASP A 119 -19.28 12.07 -2.97
N ASP A 120 -19.29 13.35 -2.65
CA ASP A 120 -20.01 14.39 -3.37
C ASP A 120 -19.22 15.69 -3.24
N ASN A 121 -18.34 15.94 -4.20
CA ASN A 121 -17.47 17.12 -4.23
C ASN A 121 -17.95 18.20 -5.21
N VAL A 122 -19.14 18.03 -5.81
CA VAL A 122 -19.71 18.97 -6.77
C VAL A 122 -20.83 19.76 -6.12
N ALA A 123 -20.79 21.09 -6.24
CA ALA A 123 -21.83 21.94 -5.67
C ALA A 123 -23.20 21.73 -6.37
N PRO A 124 -24.31 21.67 -5.62
CA PRO A 124 -24.40 21.77 -4.16
C PRO A 124 -24.00 20.46 -3.46
N VAL A 125 -22.99 20.54 -2.58
CA VAL A 125 -22.39 19.38 -1.91
C VAL A 125 -23.35 18.78 -0.87
N ALA A 126 -23.72 17.52 -1.04
CA ALA A 126 -24.47 16.75 -0.06
C ALA A 126 -23.57 15.73 0.66
N LEU A 127 -22.92 16.17 1.73
CA LEU A 127 -22.00 15.34 2.53
C LEU A 127 -22.66 14.08 3.14
N SER A 128 -23.99 13.99 3.19
CA SER A 128 -24.72 12.78 3.58
C SER A 128 -24.57 11.62 2.58
N HIS A 129 -24.14 11.90 1.34
CA HIS A 129 -23.88 10.91 0.29
C HIS A 129 -22.49 10.25 0.43
N ARG A 130 -21.58 10.87 1.19
CA ARG A 130 -20.28 10.25 1.53
C ARG A 130 -20.49 8.89 2.16
N LYS A 131 -19.82 7.87 1.65
CA LYS A 131 -20.02 6.49 2.09
C LYS A 131 -18.74 5.69 1.97
N ILE A 132 -18.45 4.91 3.01
CA ILE A 132 -17.55 3.76 2.93
C ILE A 132 -18.30 2.48 3.26
N SER A 133 -18.08 1.46 2.42
CA SER A 133 -18.64 0.13 2.56
C SER A 133 -17.58 -0.90 2.18
N TYR A 134 -17.06 -1.63 3.16
CA TYR A 134 -16.05 -2.68 2.95
C TYR A 134 -16.49 -4.01 3.56
N HIS A 135 -16.13 -5.10 2.89
CA HIS A 135 -16.31 -6.46 3.39
C HIS A 135 -15.17 -7.36 2.95
N SER A 136 -14.57 -8.06 3.92
CA SER A 136 -13.63 -9.16 3.73
C SER A 136 -14.24 -10.46 4.25
N ALA A 137 -14.00 -11.56 3.53
CA ALA A 137 -14.34 -12.90 3.97
C ALA A 137 -13.21 -13.87 3.62
N THR A 138 -12.44 -14.31 4.63
CA THR A 138 -11.18 -15.03 4.45
C THR A 138 -11.23 -16.52 4.80
N LYS A 139 -12.43 -17.09 4.97
CA LYS A 139 -12.63 -18.50 5.33
C LYS A 139 -11.98 -19.49 4.35
N LEU A 140 -11.86 -19.10 3.08
CA LEU A 140 -11.27 -19.91 2.01
C LEU A 140 -9.83 -19.50 1.67
N ASP A 141 -9.29 -18.51 2.37
CA ASP A 141 -7.93 -18.03 2.13
C ASP A 141 -6.93 -18.92 2.91
N ALA A 142 -5.65 -18.82 2.55
CA ALA A 142 -4.58 -19.52 3.28
C ALA A 142 -4.57 -19.09 4.75
N ALA A 143 -4.13 -19.99 5.66
CA ALA A 143 -4.17 -19.73 7.10
C ALA A 143 -3.47 -18.41 7.51
N ALA A 144 -2.37 -18.05 6.85
CA ALA A 144 -1.64 -16.81 7.07
C ALA A 144 -2.42 -15.53 6.68
N ASN A 145 -3.47 -15.67 5.85
CA ASN A 145 -4.33 -14.57 5.39
C ASN A 145 -5.70 -14.55 6.08
N ARG A 146 -5.93 -15.44 7.05
CA ARG A 146 -7.21 -15.53 7.74
C ARG A 146 -7.35 -14.42 8.80
N ILE A 147 -8.58 -13.93 8.96
CA ILE A 147 -8.91 -12.96 9.99
C ILE A 147 -9.07 -13.71 11.30
N VAL A 148 -8.16 -13.47 12.25
CA VAL A 148 -8.17 -14.05 13.59
C VAL A 148 -8.50 -12.98 14.61
N VAL A 149 -9.58 -13.15 15.36
CA VAL A 149 -10.01 -12.18 16.37
C VAL A 149 -9.02 -12.18 17.54
N PRO A 150 -8.47 -11.02 17.95
CA PRO A 150 -7.68 -10.93 19.17
C PRO A 150 -8.48 -11.42 20.40
N PRO A 151 -7.87 -12.17 21.32
CA PRO A 151 -8.56 -12.59 22.54
C PRO A 151 -9.01 -11.40 23.39
N GLY A 152 -10.13 -11.58 24.10
CA GLY A 152 -10.62 -10.61 25.08
C GLY A 152 -9.60 -10.33 26.18
N GLY A 153 -9.40 -9.07 26.53
CA GLY A 153 -8.43 -8.64 27.54
C GLY A 153 -6.96 -8.69 27.09
N SER A 154 -6.67 -9.14 25.87
CA SER A 154 -5.33 -9.05 25.30
C SER A 154 -4.97 -7.59 24.93
N SER A 155 -3.71 -7.34 24.59
CA SER A 155 -3.27 -6.05 24.05
C SER A 155 -3.95 -5.69 22.73
N GLY A 156 -4.55 -6.65 22.03
CA GLY A 156 -5.35 -6.47 20.81
C GLY A 156 -6.84 -6.21 21.06
N ASP A 157 -7.30 -6.18 22.32
CA ASP A 157 -8.69 -5.88 22.63
C ASP A 157 -8.96 -4.37 22.47
N PRO A 158 -9.81 -3.97 21.51
CA PRO A 158 -10.04 -2.56 21.22
C PRO A 158 -10.88 -1.84 22.27
N ARG A 159 -11.39 -2.55 23.29
CA ARG A 159 -12.06 -1.94 24.44
C ARG A 159 -11.06 -1.40 25.47
N GLY A 160 -9.78 -1.76 25.36
CA GLY A 160 -8.71 -1.17 26.17
C GLY A 160 -8.37 0.26 25.74
N ALA A 161 -7.47 0.92 26.49
CA ALA A 161 -7.13 2.34 26.28
C ALA A 161 -6.63 2.68 24.87
N ALA A 162 -6.05 1.71 24.15
CA ALA A 162 -5.55 1.90 22.79
C ALA A 162 -6.65 2.05 21.72
N GLY A 163 -7.89 1.61 21.99
CA GLY A 163 -8.97 1.66 21.01
C GLY A 163 -8.65 0.84 19.75
N ALA A 164 -8.95 1.39 18.58
CA ALA A 164 -8.53 0.87 17.29
C ALA A 164 -8.23 2.02 16.32
N THR A 165 -7.55 1.71 15.22
CA THR A 165 -7.33 2.65 14.12
C THR A 165 -7.73 2.04 12.79
N LEU A 166 -8.34 2.86 11.94
CA LEU A 166 -8.61 2.55 10.55
C LEU A 166 -7.83 3.54 9.68
N THR A 167 -6.91 3.07 8.85
CA THR A 167 -6.24 3.89 7.85
C THR A 167 -6.80 3.59 6.47
N VAL A 168 -7.16 4.61 5.71
CA VAL A 168 -7.55 4.50 4.30
C VAL A 168 -6.70 5.47 3.48
N TYR A 169 -6.15 4.98 2.38
CA TYR A 169 -5.17 5.72 1.60
C TYR A 169 -5.15 5.25 0.14
N ASN A 170 -4.76 6.15 -0.75
CA ASN A 170 -4.57 5.86 -2.17
C ASN A 170 -3.26 5.08 -2.35
N SER A 171 -3.38 3.80 -2.75
CA SER A 171 -2.26 2.88 -2.97
C SER A 171 -1.80 2.85 -4.42
N ASN A 172 -2.27 3.77 -5.27
CA ASN A 172 -1.81 3.89 -6.65
C ASN A 172 -0.32 4.29 -6.68
N PRO A 173 0.53 3.51 -7.37
CA PRO A 173 1.94 3.81 -7.52
C PRO A 173 2.22 4.94 -8.52
N ALA A 174 1.20 5.52 -9.18
CA ALA A 174 1.41 6.57 -10.16
C ALA A 174 2.08 7.82 -9.52
N PRO A 175 3.17 8.35 -10.10
CA PRO A 175 3.80 9.58 -9.64
C PRO A 175 2.80 10.73 -9.59
N GLY A 176 2.74 11.44 -8.47
CA GLY A 176 1.77 12.53 -8.25
C GLY A 176 0.39 12.08 -7.75
N SER A 177 0.20 10.79 -7.43
CA SER A 177 -0.99 10.36 -6.68
C SER A 177 -1.03 11.09 -5.33
N PRO A 178 -2.20 11.54 -4.84
CA PRO A 178 -2.31 12.27 -3.59
C PRO A 178 -1.70 11.48 -2.42
N ALA A 179 -1.10 12.18 -1.47
CA ALA A 179 -0.57 11.64 -0.24
C ALA A 179 -1.64 11.50 0.86
N ASP A 180 -2.89 11.28 0.44
CA ASP A 180 -4.06 11.41 1.31
C ASP A 180 -4.25 10.13 2.14
N ASP A 181 -3.43 10.06 3.18
CA ASP A 181 -3.50 9.08 4.24
C ASP A 181 -4.41 9.58 5.35
N TYR A 182 -5.53 8.90 5.56
CA TYR A 182 -6.42 9.26 6.66
C TYR A 182 -6.45 8.18 7.71
N VAL A 183 -5.99 8.55 8.92
CA VAL A 183 -6.06 7.71 10.11
C VAL A 183 -7.30 8.10 10.92
N ILE A 184 -8.29 7.22 10.95
CA ILE A 184 -9.49 7.36 11.75
C ILE A 184 -9.27 6.67 13.10
N ALA A 185 -9.30 7.46 14.17
CA ALA A 185 -9.34 6.94 15.53
C ALA A 185 -10.71 6.32 15.83
N LEU A 186 -10.71 5.13 16.42
CA LEU A 186 -11.90 4.39 16.83
C LEU A 186 -11.86 4.19 18.35
N PRO A 187 -12.41 5.13 19.13
CA PRO A 187 -12.29 5.13 20.58
C PRO A 187 -12.82 3.85 21.22
N SER A 188 -12.22 3.45 22.34
CA SER A 188 -12.58 2.24 23.09
C SER A 188 -14.04 2.18 23.51
N THR A 189 -14.65 3.34 23.79
CA THR A 189 -16.05 3.49 24.19
C THR A 189 -17.04 3.06 23.10
N GLY A 190 -16.62 3.03 21.83
CA GLY A 190 -17.44 2.56 20.73
C GLY A 190 -17.43 1.04 20.55
N TRP A 191 -16.57 0.31 21.26
CA TRP A 191 -16.35 -1.13 21.07
C TRP A 191 -17.12 -1.99 22.09
N THR A 192 -17.71 -3.07 21.60
CA THR A 192 -18.31 -4.13 22.42
C THR A 192 -17.77 -5.48 21.97
N ALA A 193 -17.46 -6.37 22.91
CA ALA A 193 -17.10 -7.75 22.58
C ALA A 193 -18.33 -8.56 22.21
N LEU A 194 -18.16 -9.50 21.29
CA LEU A 194 -19.16 -10.48 20.89
C LEU A 194 -18.83 -11.85 21.51
N GLY A 195 -19.86 -12.64 21.81
CA GLY A 195 -19.73 -13.95 22.45
C GLY A 195 -20.01 -13.89 23.96
N ALA A 196 -20.52 -14.99 24.51
CA ALA A 196 -20.78 -15.15 25.93
C ALA A 196 -19.60 -15.87 26.59
N GLY A 197 -19.03 -15.30 27.66
CA GLY A 197 -17.90 -15.87 28.41
C GLY A 197 -16.54 -15.83 27.70
N THR A 198 -16.50 -16.03 26.39
CA THR A 198 -15.30 -15.91 25.55
C THR A 198 -15.55 -14.95 24.39
N VAL A 199 -14.58 -14.09 24.11
CA VAL A 199 -14.66 -13.14 23.00
C VAL A 199 -14.48 -13.87 21.67
N THR A 200 -15.49 -13.76 20.81
CA THR A 200 -15.55 -14.37 19.46
C THR A 200 -15.53 -13.32 18.35
N GLY A 201 -15.56 -12.03 18.71
CA GLY A 201 -15.56 -10.92 17.79
C GLY A 201 -15.67 -9.59 18.51
N TYR A 202 -15.64 -8.51 17.73
CA TYR A 202 -15.81 -7.16 18.20
C TYR A 202 -16.78 -6.40 17.30
N LEU A 203 -17.57 -5.52 17.91
CA LEU A 203 -18.49 -4.62 17.25
C LEU A 203 -18.17 -3.19 17.66
N PHE A 204 -17.79 -2.36 16.71
CA PHE A 204 -17.73 -0.91 16.88
C PHE A 204 -19.08 -0.29 16.49
N ARG A 205 -19.55 0.69 17.25
CA ARG A 205 -20.66 1.59 16.89
C ARG A 205 -20.22 3.03 17.08
N GLY A 206 -20.23 3.80 16.00
CA GLY A 206 -20.09 5.25 16.08
C GLY A 206 -21.37 5.88 16.62
N THR A 207 -21.23 6.78 17.59
CA THR A 207 -22.36 7.51 18.20
C THR A 207 -22.64 8.84 17.53
N ASP A 208 -21.63 9.43 16.87
CA ASP A 208 -21.77 10.67 16.09
C ASP A 208 -22.60 10.40 14.81
N PRO A 209 -23.80 11.01 14.66
CA PRO A 209 -24.61 10.87 13.46
C PRO A 209 -23.95 11.39 12.19
N ASN A 210 -22.88 12.18 12.28
CA ASN A 210 -22.06 12.67 11.17
C ASN A 210 -20.66 12.05 11.14
N GLY A 211 -20.38 11.12 12.06
CA GLY A 211 -19.06 10.54 12.28
C GLY A 211 -18.57 9.67 11.12
N PRO A 212 -17.24 9.52 10.96
CA PRO A 212 -16.63 8.85 9.81
C PRO A 212 -17.01 7.37 9.71
N ILE A 213 -17.23 6.70 10.84
CA ILE A 213 -17.52 5.27 10.93
C ILE A 213 -18.74 5.04 11.78
N SER A 214 -19.75 4.39 11.21
CA SER A 214 -21.00 4.04 11.89
C SER A 214 -20.93 2.65 12.52
N ARG A 215 -20.26 1.70 11.86
CA ARG A 215 -20.15 0.32 12.33
C ARG A 215 -18.93 -0.40 11.79
N ILE A 216 -18.24 -1.14 12.65
CA ILE A 216 -17.27 -2.16 12.26
C ILE A 216 -17.65 -3.46 12.95
N THR A 217 -17.64 -4.58 12.24
CA THR A 217 -17.75 -5.91 12.85
C THR A 217 -16.57 -6.75 12.45
N VAL A 218 -15.85 -7.25 13.46
CA VAL A 218 -14.72 -8.17 13.32
C VAL A 218 -15.13 -9.50 13.93
N LYS A 219 -15.07 -10.57 13.15
CA LYS A 219 -15.31 -11.96 13.55
C LYS A 219 -14.23 -12.82 12.91
N ALA A 220 -14.13 -14.08 13.31
CA ALA A 220 -13.32 -15.05 12.59
C ALA A 220 -13.71 -15.02 11.10
N ASP A 221 -12.69 -14.89 10.24
CA ASP A 221 -12.82 -14.80 8.79
C ASP A 221 -13.61 -13.63 8.21
N SER A 222 -14.03 -12.65 9.00
CA SER A 222 -14.92 -11.62 8.50
C SER A 222 -14.67 -10.26 9.13
N ILE A 223 -14.43 -9.27 8.27
CA ILE A 223 -14.45 -7.85 8.64
C ILE A 223 -15.50 -7.17 7.76
N THR A 224 -16.33 -6.34 8.40
CA THR A 224 -17.24 -5.42 7.71
C THR A 224 -17.06 -4.03 8.27
N ILE A 225 -17.04 -3.03 7.38
CA ILE A 225 -16.92 -1.60 7.75
C ILE A 225 -18.01 -0.83 7.02
N ARG A 226 -18.71 0.02 7.77
CA ARG A 226 -19.74 0.94 7.30
C ARG A 226 -19.48 2.32 7.90
N GLY A 227 -19.51 3.34 7.05
CA GLY A 227 -19.22 4.72 7.45
C GLY A 227 -19.50 5.68 6.31
N GLY A 228 -18.96 6.88 6.41
CA GLY A 228 -19.19 7.98 5.50
C GLY A 228 -19.65 9.23 6.25
N ARG A 229 -20.51 10.03 5.60
CA ARG A 229 -21.04 11.30 6.09
C ARG A 229 -20.01 12.43 6.16
N ALA A 230 -20.39 13.55 6.78
CA ALA A 230 -19.64 14.79 6.77
C ALA A 230 -18.23 14.67 7.38
N ASN A 231 -18.05 13.86 8.42
CA ASN A 231 -16.75 13.72 9.08
C ASN A 231 -15.90 12.58 8.49
N TRP A 232 -16.34 11.95 7.39
CA TRP A 232 -15.50 11.01 6.63
C TRP A 232 -14.38 11.79 5.91
N PRO A 233 -13.10 11.49 6.21
CA PRO A 233 -12.00 12.34 5.77
C PRO A 233 -11.45 11.97 4.39
N TYR A 234 -11.62 10.72 3.93
CA TYR A 234 -11.09 10.27 2.64
C TYR A 234 -11.97 10.76 1.49
N THR A 235 -11.45 11.69 0.69
CA THR A 235 -12.13 12.30 -0.45
C THR A 235 -11.91 11.54 -1.76
N LEU A 236 -12.80 11.74 -2.72
CA LEU A 236 -12.70 11.22 -4.09
C LEU A 236 -12.67 12.37 -5.10
N ASN A 237 -11.82 13.37 -4.86
CA ASN A 237 -11.72 14.61 -5.65
C ASN A 237 -10.75 14.47 -6.85
N GLU A 238 -10.01 13.37 -6.95
CA GLU A 238 -9.18 13.06 -8.11
C GLU A 238 -10.02 12.54 -9.28
N PRO A 239 -9.52 12.66 -10.52
CA PRO A 239 -10.16 12.04 -11.68
C PRO A 239 -10.35 10.53 -11.54
N SER A 240 -9.43 9.85 -10.84
CA SER A 240 -9.46 8.41 -10.58
C SER A 240 -8.55 8.06 -9.40
N GLN A 241 -8.94 7.09 -8.58
CA GLN A 241 -8.15 6.55 -7.49
C GLN A 241 -7.13 5.51 -7.97
N GLY A 242 -7.52 4.65 -8.92
CA GLY A 242 -6.77 3.50 -9.40
C GLY A 242 -6.79 2.33 -8.42
N ARG A 243 -6.27 2.54 -7.20
CA ARG A 243 -6.26 1.57 -6.10
C ARG A 243 -6.47 2.27 -4.77
N VAL A 244 -7.18 1.62 -3.85
CA VAL A 244 -7.35 2.12 -2.48
C VAL A 244 -7.06 1.00 -1.50
N ALA A 245 -6.21 1.31 -0.52
CA ALA A 245 -5.83 0.39 0.54
C ALA A 245 -6.50 0.75 1.87
N LEU A 246 -6.68 -0.28 2.70
CA LEU A 246 -7.28 -0.17 4.02
C LEU A 246 -6.45 -0.96 5.03
N ARG A 247 -6.10 -0.32 6.15
CA ARG A 247 -5.48 -0.96 7.32
C ARG A 247 -6.37 -0.83 8.55
N LEU A 248 -6.74 -1.95 9.19
CA LEU A 248 -7.48 -1.96 10.46
C LEU A 248 -6.62 -2.57 11.57
N LYS A 249 -6.35 -1.79 12.62
CA LYS A 249 -5.61 -2.24 13.81
C LYS A 249 -6.51 -2.20 15.04
N LEU A 250 -6.63 -3.30 15.77
CA LEU A 250 -7.32 -3.33 17.07
C LEU A 250 -6.29 -3.31 18.19
N GLY A 251 -6.42 -2.36 19.12
CA GLY A 251 -5.43 -2.12 20.17
C GLY A 251 -4.01 -2.09 19.62
N ASN A 252 -3.16 -2.93 20.21
CA ASN A 252 -1.77 -3.15 19.80
C ASN A 252 -1.57 -4.42 18.98
N ALA A 253 -2.64 -5.06 18.47
CA ALA A 253 -2.53 -6.22 17.61
C ALA A 253 -1.88 -5.89 16.26
N THR A 254 -1.43 -6.93 15.59
CA THR A 254 -1.07 -6.96 14.16
C THR A 254 -2.24 -6.41 13.32
N PRO A 255 -2.06 -5.32 12.54
CA PRO A 255 -3.11 -4.81 11.66
C PRO A 255 -3.47 -5.80 10.55
N TRP A 256 -4.71 -5.76 10.09
CA TRP A 256 -5.10 -6.33 8.80
C TRP A 256 -4.94 -5.31 7.70
N CYS A 257 -4.58 -5.77 6.50
CA CYS A 257 -4.43 -4.93 5.33
C CYS A 257 -5.07 -5.53 4.09
N ALA A 258 -5.81 -4.70 3.35
CA ALA A 258 -6.27 -4.98 2.01
C ALA A 258 -5.82 -3.87 1.06
N ASP A 259 -5.55 -4.23 -0.20
CA ASP A 259 -5.33 -3.30 -1.30
C ASP A 259 -6.27 -3.68 -2.44
N VAL A 260 -7.13 -2.75 -2.86
CA VAL A 260 -8.23 -3.04 -3.76
C VAL A 260 -8.11 -2.20 -5.03
N PRO A 261 -7.93 -2.81 -6.20
CA PRO A 261 -7.97 -2.07 -7.45
C PRO A 261 -9.39 -1.65 -7.83
N ALA A 262 -9.50 -0.61 -8.64
CA ALA A 262 -10.76 -0.24 -9.28
C ALA A 262 -11.36 -1.43 -10.07
N LYS A 263 -12.69 -1.54 -10.02
CA LYS A 263 -13.43 -2.59 -10.73
C LYS A 263 -13.33 -2.39 -12.24
N VAL A 264 -12.89 -3.42 -12.96
CA VAL A 264 -12.94 -3.45 -14.42
C VAL A 264 -14.34 -3.87 -14.89
N GLY A 265 -14.87 -3.20 -15.90
CA GLY A 265 -16.13 -3.57 -16.54
C GLY A 265 -16.35 -2.86 -17.87
N GLY A 266 -17.50 -3.12 -18.49
CA GLY A 266 -17.86 -2.55 -19.79
C GLY A 266 -17.25 -3.30 -20.98
N ASN A 267 -17.55 -2.80 -22.18
CA ASN A 267 -16.99 -3.28 -23.45
C ASN A 267 -16.66 -2.06 -24.34
N PRO A 268 -15.37 -1.73 -24.59
CA PRO A 268 -14.18 -2.45 -24.14
C PRO A 268 -13.97 -2.38 -22.62
N PRO A 269 -13.28 -3.36 -21.99
CA PRO A 269 -13.06 -3.38 -20.55
C PRO A 269 -12.22 -2.19 -20.07
N SER A 270 -12.72 -1.47 -19.06
CA SER A 270 -11.99 -0.38 -18.40
C SER A 270 -12.46 -0.15 -16.96
N THR A 271 -11.75 0.69 -16.21
CA THR A 271 -12.14 1.13 -14.86
C THR A 271 -12.92 2.45 -14.87
N ALA A 272 -12.96 3.17 -15.99
CA ALA A 272 -13.46 4.54 -16.10
C ALA A 272 -14.92 4.73 -15.63
N HIS A 273 -15.75 3.68 -15.68
CA HIS A 273 -17.12 3.76 -15.15
C HIS A 273 -17.20 3.56 -13.63
N ASN A 274 -16.23 2.85 -13.05
CA ASN A 274 -16.23 2.44 -11.64
C ASN A 274 -15.28 3.26 -10.78
N ASP A 275 -14.42 4.05 -11.40
CA ASP A 275 -13.41 4.87 -10.75
C ASP A 275 -13.38 6.24 -11.42
N THR A 276 -14.07 7.18 -10.78
CA THR A 276 -14.23 8.56 -11.21
C THR A 276 -14.13 9.46 -9.99
N GLN A 277 -14.13 10.78 -10.23
CA GLN A 277 -14.52 11.71 -9.19
C GLN A 277 -15.82 11.25 -8.51
N ASP A 278 -15.86 11.35 -7.19
CA ASP A 278 -16.98 11.02 -6.30
C ASP A 278 -17.41 9.55 -6.21
N LYS A 279 -16.69 8.65 -6.88
CA LYS A 279 -17.08 7.23 -6.93
C LYS A 279 -15.88 6.32 -7.14
N PHE A 280 -15.74 5.38 -6.22
CA PHE A 280 -14.83 4.25 -6.38
C PHE A 280 -15.53 2.94 -6.02
N PHE A 281 -15.66 2.05 -7.01
CA PHE A 281 -16.05 0.66 -6.79
C PHE A 281 -14.85 -0.22 -6.98
N GLY A 282 -14.43 -0.88 -5.89
CA GLY A 282 -13.33 -1.81 -5.90
C GLY A 282 -13.69 -3.12 -6.60
N GLN A 283 -12.69 -3.76 -7.21
CA GLN A 283 -12.81 -5.05 -7.85
C GLN A 283 -13.32 -6.08 -6.82
N PRO A 284 -14.46 -6.74 -7.07
CA PRO A 284 -14.96 -7.76 -6.15
C PRO A 284 -14.06 -8.98 -6.17
N LYS A 285 -14.05 -9.71 -5.04
CA LYS A 285 -13.22 -10.93 -4.86
C LYS A 285 -11.72 -10.68 -5.10
N THR A 286 -11.22 -9.50 -4.76
CA THR A 286 -9.79 -9.20 -4.81
C THR A 286 -9.04 -10.10 -3.80
N PRO A 287 -7.98 -10.82 -4.21
CA PRO A 287 -7.20 -11.67 -3.31
C PRO A 287 -6.44 -10.84 -2.27
N PRO A 288 -5.85 -11.47 -1.23
CA PRO A 288 -4.89 -10.77 -0.37
C PRO A 288 -3.76 -10.17 -1.22
N PRO A 289 -3.32 -8.93 -0.96
CA PRO A 289 -2.22 -8.35 -1.71
C PRO A 289 -0.90 -9.09 -1.42
N ALA A 290 0.08 -8.98 -2.32
CA ALA A 290 1.40 -9.59 -2.12
C ALA A 290 2.20 -8.90 -1.00
N ALA A 291 1.99 -7.59 -0.84
CA ALA A 291 2.51 -6.78 0.24
C ALA A 291 1.46 -5.74 0.60
N CYS A 292 1.46 -5.28 1.86
CA CYS A 292 0.61 -4.17 2.23
C CYS A 292 1.26 -2.85 1.76
N PRO A 293 0.61 -2.05 0.89
CA PRO A 293 1.19 -0.79 0.42
C PRO A 293 1.54 0.10 1.62
N VAL A 294 2.66 0.80 1.60
CA VAL A 294 3.04 1.71 2.68
C VAL A 294 2.19 2.98 2.57
N PRO A 295 1.48 3.39 3.64
CA PRO A 295 0.82 4.70 3.70
C PRO A 295 1.88 5.80 3.50
N LYS A 296 1.57 6.84 2.72
CA LYS A 296 2.54 7.84 2.24
C LYS A 296 2.75 9.01 3.22
#